data_AF-A0A0D8X580-F1
#
_entry.id   AF-A0A0D8X580-F1
#
_cell.length_a   1.000
_cell.length_b   1.000
_cell.length_c   1.000
_cell.angle_alpha   90.00
_cell.angle_beta   90.00
_cell.angle_gamma   90.00
#
_symmetry.space_group_name_H-M   'P 1'
#
loop_
_entity.id
_entity.type
_entity.pdbx_description
1 polymer ?
#
loop_
_entity_poly.entity_id
_entity_poly.type
_entity_poly.pdbx_seq_one_letter_code
_entity_poly.pdbx_strand_id
1 'polypeptide(L)' 'MFRPEMLLPMGLPHDVNVAGYGLSLERPTMIRYGINNIRDLFGPKVDLQMVYDGPICRLDQAKS' A
#
# COMPACT_ATOMS: atom_id res chain seq x y z
N MET A 1 -7.00 17.01 -2.31
CA MET A 1 -7.77 17.55 -3.43
C MET A 1 -6.85 17.76 -4.59
N PHE A 2 -7.18 17.24 -5.77
CA PHE A 2 -6.41 17.54 -6.98
C PHE A 2 -6.72 18.95 -7.47
N ARG A 3 -5.70 19.63 -7.99
CA ARG A 3 -5.82 21.00 -8.48
C ARG A 3 -6.39 21.02 -9.91
N PRO A 4 -7.12 22.07 -10.32
CA PRO A 4 -7.69 22.16 -11.66
C PRO A 4 -6.66 22.00 -12.78
N GLU A 5 -5.44 22.55 -12.65
CA GLU A 5 -4.43 22.42 -13.71
C GLU A 5 -3.92 20.98 -13.93
N MET A 6 -4.19 20.07 -12.99
CA MET A 6 -3.95 18.63 -13.15
C MET A 6 -5.17 17.92 -13.78
N LEU A 7 -6.38 18.36 -13.44
CA LEU A 7 -7.64 17.72 -13.88
C LEU A 7 -8.09 18.16 -15.28
N LEU A 8 -7.93 19.44 -15.63
CA LEU A 8 -8.40 20.01 -16.90
C LEU A 8 -7.69 19.41 -18.13
N PRO A 9 -6.37 19.16 -18.13
CA PRO A 9 -5.70 18.48 -19.24
C PRO A 9 -6.16 17.03 -19.44
N MET A 10 -6.78 16.43 -18.42
CA MET A 10 -7.36 15.08 -18.51
C MET A 10 -8.78 15.06 -19.10
N GLY A 11 -9.35 16.24 -19.41
CA GLY A 11 -10.69 16.38 -19.99
C GLY A 11 -11.83 16.39 -18.96
N LEU A 12 -11.52 16.57 -17.67
CA LEU A 12 -12.54 16.68 -16.64
C LEU A 12 -13.22 18.07 -16.67
N PRO A 13 -14.54 18.16 -16.46
CA PRO A 13 -15.26 19.43 -16.41
C PRO A 13 -14.77 20.37 -15.29
N HIS A 14 -14.92 21.69 -15.49
CA HIS A 14 -14.47 22.72 -14.54
C HIS A 14 -15.18 22.68 -13.17
N ASP A 15 -16.39 22.13 -13.12
CA ASP A 15 -17.22 22.00 -11.93
C ASP A 15 -16.98 20.67 -11.17
N VAL A 16 -16.10 19.81 -11.68
CA VAL A 16 -15.74 18.54 -11.02
C VAL A 16 -14.50 18.73 -10.16
N ASN A 17 -14.62 18.33 -8.88
CA ASN A 17 -13.51 18.27 -7.93
C ASN A 17 -13.21 16.81 -7.56
N VAL A 18 -11.92 16.45 -7.55
CA VAL A 18 -11.50 15.07 -7.26
C VAL A 18 -10.62 15.02 -6.00
N ALA A 19 -10.97 14.11 -5.09
CA ALA A 19 -10.15 13.76 -3.93
C ALA A 19 -9.49 12.41 -4.18
N GLY A 20 -8.15 12.38 -4.20
CA GLY A 20 -7.37 11.14 -4.19
C GLY A 20 -6.76 10.90 -2.82
N TYR A 21 -6.67 9.64 -2.41
CA TYR A 21 -5.84 9.18 -1.31
C TYR A 21 -4.99 8.00 -1.77
N GLY A 22 -3.88 7.78 -1.08
CA GLY A 22 -3.00 6.66 -1.31
C GLY A 22 -2.41 6.18 0.01
N LEU A 23 -2.17 4.88 0.10
CA LEU A 23 -1.41 4.26 1.18
C LEU A 23 -0.36 3.33 0.58
N SER A 24 0.81 3.29 1.23
CA SER A 24 1.85 2.30 0.93
C SER A 24 1.40 0.93 1.42
N LEU A 25 1.79 -0.15 0.73
CA LEU A 25 1.53 -1.52 1.15
C LEU A 25 2.60 -2.01 2.14
N GLU A 26 3.81 -1.49 2.00
CA GLU A 26 5.00 -1.89 2.74
C GLU A 26 4.86 -1.60 4.23
N ARG A 27 4.52 -0.35 4.59
CA ARG A 27 4.42 0.04 6.00
C ARG A 27 3.33 -0.73 6.76
N PRO A 28 2.08 -0.87 6.26
CA PRO A 28 1.06 -1.70 6.90
C PRO A 28 1.49 -3.16 7.04
N THR A 29 2.18 -3.70 6.02
CA THR A 29 2.70 -5.08 6.05
C THR A 29 3.77 -5.23 7.12
N MET A 30 4.72 -4.29 7.22
CA MET A 30 5.74 -4.29 8.26
C MET A 30 5.15 -4.26 9.66
N ILE A 31 4.14 -3.41 9.90
CA ILE A 31 3.44 -3.35 11.18
C ILE A 31 2.71 -4.67 11.46
N ARG A 32 2.01 -5.23 10.46
CA ARG A 32 1.24 -6.47 10.60
C ARG A 32 2.10 -7.69 10.93
N TYR A 33 3.28 -7.79 10.35
CA TYR A 33 4.19 -8.93 10.52
C TYR A 33 5.36 -8.65 11.48
N GLY A 34 5.40 -7.48 12.13
CA GLY A 34 6.47 -7.13 13.09
C GLY A 34 7.85 -6.96 12.46
N ILE A 35 7.92 -6.59 11.18
CA ILE A 35 9.16 -6.46 10.42
C ILE A 35 9.70 -5.03 10.57
N ASN A 36 10.96 -4.89 11.00
CA ASN A 36 11.58 -3.59 11.26
C ASN A 36 12.36 -3.02 10.05
N ASN A 37 12.71 -3.85 9.08
CA ASN A 37 13.48 -3.45 7.90
C ASN A 37 12.71 -3.82 6.62
N ILE A 38 12.45 -2.82 5.78
CA ILE A 38 11.69 -2.99 4.53
C ILE A 38 12.34 -3.99 3.56
N ARG A 39 13.66 -4.19 3.65
CA ARG A 39 14.39 -5.15 2.80
C ARG A 39 14.06 -6.61 3.10
N ASP A 40 13.47 -6.87 4.26
CA ASP A 40 13.07 -8.20 4.69
C ASP A 40 11.65 -8.54 4.20
N LEU A 41 10.94 -7.58 3.57
CA LEU A 41 9.63 -7.80 2.93
C LEU A 41 9.75 -8.37 1.52
N PHE A 42 10.74 -7.89 0.74
CA PHE A 42 10.91 -8.24 -0.66
C PHE A 42 12.37 -8.12 -1.10
N GLY A 43 12.77 -9.02 -2.00
CA GLY A 43 14.09 -9.04 -2.61
C GLY A 43 14.85 -10.35 -2.36
N PRO A 44 16.06 -10.47 -2.92
CA PRO A 44 16.82 -11.73 -2.91
C PRO A 44 17.33 -12.14 -1.52
N LYS A 45 17.16 -11.29 -0.50
CA LYS A 45 17.57 -11.54 0.89
C LYS A 45 16.39 -11.81 1.83
N VAL A 46 15.17 -11.96 1.28
CA VAL A 46 13.99 -12.31 2.07
C VAL A 46 14.19 -13.66 2.74
N ASP A 47 13.72 -13.79 3.98
CA ASP A 47 13.68 -15.08 4.66
C ASP A 47 12.57 -15.94 4.05
N LEU A 48 12.96 -17.03 3.38
CA LEU A 48 12.02 -17.93 2.73
C LEU A 48 11.16 -18.69 3.74
N GLN A 49 11.63 -18.94 4.97
CA GLN A 49 10.83 -19.61 5.98
C GLN A 49 9.62 -18.77 6.39
N MET A 50 9.79 -17.45 6.51
CA MET A 50 8.67 -16.53 6.74
C MET A 50 7.59 -16.63 5.66
N VAL A 51 7.98 -16.85 4.40
CA VAL A 51 7.04 -17.00 3.29
C VAL A 51 6.30 -18.33 3.35
N TYR A 52 6.99 -19.42 3.70
CA TYR A 52 6.38 -20.75 3.80
C TYR A 52 5.46 -20.89 5.02
N ASP A 53 5.86 -20.33 6.17
CA ASP A 53 5.08 -20.38 7.41
C ASP A 53 3.96 -19.33 7.44
N GLY A 54 4.06 -18.31 6.59
CA GLY A 54 3.12 -17.21 6.51
C GLY A 54 1.73 -17.67 6.08
N PRO A 55 0.66 -17.37 6.84
CA PRO A 55 -0.69 -17.62 6.38
C PRO A 55 -1.03 -16.72 5.19
N ILE A 56 -2.01 -17.13 4.39
CA ILE A 56 -2.53 -16.31 3.29
C ILE A 56 -2.93 -14.94 3.84
N CYS A 57 -2.37 -13.87 3.26
CA CYS A 57 -2.67 -12.51 3.69
C CYS A 57 -4.13 -12.17 3.37
N ARG A 58 -4.96 -12.04 4.41
CA ARG A 58 -6.39 -11.71 4.31
C ARG A 58 -6.73 -10.47 5.12
N LEU A 59 -7.56 -9.57 4.57
CA LEU A 59 -7.92 -8.30 5.21
C LEU A 59 -8.83 -8.50 6.43
N ASP A 60 -9.70 -9.50 6.41
CA ASP A 60 -10.65 -9.85 7.47
C ASP A 60 -10.00 -10.51 8.71
N GLN A 61 -8.73 -10.91 8.62
CA GLN A 61 -8.00 -11.59 9.69
C GLN A 61 -6.84 -10.76 10.26
N ALA A 62 -6.82 -9.45 10.03
CA ALA A 62 -5.87 -8.58 10.71
C ALA A 62 -6.17 -8.64 12.22
N LYS A 63 -5.24 -9.19 13.02
CA LYS A 63 -5.38 -9.17 14.49
C LYS A 63 -5.48 -7.71 14.92
N SER A 64 -6.63 -7.35 15.51
CA SER A 64 -6.87 -6.05 16.16
C SER A 64 -5.99 -5.87 17.38
#